data_AF-A0A661YR77-F1
#
_entry.id   AF-A0A661YR77-F1
#
_cell.length_a   1.000
_cell.length_b   1.000
_cell.length_c   1.000
_cell.angle_alpha   90.00
_cell.angle_beta   90.00
_cell.angle_gamma   90.00
#
_symmetry.space_group_name_H-M   'P 1'
#
loop_
_entity.id
_entity.type
_entity.pdbx_description
1 polymer ?
#
loop_
_entity_poly.entity_id
_entity_poly.type
_entity_poly.pdbx_seq_one_letter_code
_entity_poly.pdbx_strand_id
1 'polypeptide(L)' 'MAGLSVLVLGSIGIMITPGGIGLYPVIVSETLMLYGITKVSGIGLAMGWITWSAQTVMILVVGGLSLFLVSIKSKKNGI' A
#
# COMPACT_ATOMS: atom_id res chain seq x y z
N MET A 1 17.78 8.37 0.55
CA MET A 1 16.93 9.53 0.14
C MET A 1 15.77 9.08 -0.73
N ALA A 2 15.99 8.28 -1.80
CA ALA A 2 14.94 7.81 -2.72
C ALA A 2 13.72 7.13 -2.06
N GLY A 3 13.93 6.15 -1.18
CA GLY A 3 12.83 5.40 -0.56
C GLY A 3 11.90 6.24 0.30
N LEU A 4 12.42 7.27 0.98
CA LEU A 4 11.61 8.17 1.82
C LEU A 4 10.72 9.07 0.94
N SER A 5 11.25 9.56 -0.18
CA SER A 5 10.49 10.36 -1.15
C SER A 5 9.34 9.56 -1.75
N VAL A 6 9.60 8.29 -2.11
CA VAL A 6 8.58 7.36 -2.63
C VAL A 6 7.50 7.07 -1.58
N LEU A 7 7.88 6.88 -0.32
CA LEU A 7 6.94 6.64 0.77
C LEU A 7 5.99 7.84 0.97
N VAL A 8 6.54 9.06 1.07
CA VAL A 8 5.75 10.27 1.30
C VAL A 8 4.84 10.56 0.10
N LEU A 9 5.37 10.52 -1.11
CA LEU A 9 4.59 10.80 -2.32
C LEU A 9 3.57 9.69 -2.61
N GLY A 10 3.92 8.43 -2.37
CA GLY A 10 3.00 7.30 -2.46
C GLY A 10 1.82 7.43 -1.49
N SER A 11 2.06 7.85 -0.24
CA SER A 11 0.98 8.07 0.73
C SER A 11 -0.06 9.10 0.27
N ILE A 12 0.38 10.14 -0.45
CA ILE A 12 -0.51 11.14 -1.07
C ILE A 12 -1.37 10.48 -2.17
N GLY A 13 -0.81 9.55 -2.95
CA GLY A 13 -1.57 8.76 -3.92
C GLY A 13 -2.72 7.97 -3.31
N ILE A 14 -2.48 7.35 -2.14
CA ILE A 14 -3.51 6.62 -1.38
C ILE A 14 -4.56 7.56 -0.78
N MET A 15 -4.21 8.81 -0.51
CA MET A 15 -5.12 9.80 0.06
C MET A 15 -6.05 10.42 -0.99
N ILE A 16 -5.54 10.65 -2.21
CA ILE A 16 -6.28 11.28 -3.31
C ILE A 16 -7.23 10.29 -4.00
N THR A 17 -6.86 9.02 -4.09
CA THR A 17 -7.72 7.97 -4.66
C THR A 17 -8.18 6.99 -3.58
N PRO A 18 -9.46 6.56 -3.57
CA PRO A 18 -9.94 5.56 -2.61
C PRO A 18 -9.05 4.31 -2.64
N GLY A 19 -8.27 4.12 -1.58
CA GLY A 19 -7.33 2.99 -1.45
C GLY A 19 -6.08 3.05 -2.34
N GLY A 20 -5.82 4.13 -3.08
CA GLY A 20 -4.59 4.30 -3.87
C GLY A 20 -4.48 3.45 -5.14
N ILE A 21 -5.57 2.81 -5.58
CA ILE A 21 -5.58 1.90 -6.74
C ILE A 21 -5.18 2.67 -8.00
N GLY A 22 -4.11 2.23 -8.67
CA GLY A 22 -3.60 2.83 -9.90
C GLY A 22 -2.75 4.09 -9.69
N LEU A 23 -3.18 5.04 -8.85
CA LEU A 23 -2.43 6.28 -8.62
C LEU A 23 -1.14 6.06 -7.82
N TYR A 24 -1.16 5.13 -6.84
CA TYR A 24 0.03 4.80 -6.06
C TYR A 24 1.16 4.24 -6.93
N PRO A 25 0.94 3.23 -7.81
CA PRO A 25 1.98 2.76 -8.73
C PRO A 25 2.53 3.84 -9.66
N VAL A 26 1.69 4.75 -10.14
CA VAL A 26 2.11 5.85 -11.01
C VAL A 26 3.05 6.81 -10.27
N ILE A 27 2.69 7.22 -9.05
CA ILE A 27 3.53 8.13 -8.26
C ILE A 27 4.85 7.46 -7.87
N VAL A 28 4.83 6.16 -7.54
CA VAL A 28 6.05 5.38 -7.27
C VAL A 28 6.95 5.33 -8.51
N SER A 29 6.38 5.13 -9.69
CA SER A 29 7.12 5.13 -10.95
C SER A 29 7.77 6.51 -11.24
N GLU A 30 7.01 7.59 -11.12
CA GLU A 30 7.49 8.97 -11.31
C GLU A 30 8.59 9.36 -10.31
N THR A 31 8.46 8.93 -9.05
CA THR A 31 9.50 9.16 -8.04
C THR A 31 10.77 8.36 -8.28
N LEU A 32 10.67 7.13 -8.79
CA LEU A 32 11.85 6.35 -9.19
C LEU A 32 12.53 6.95 -10.43
N MET A 33 11.77 7.53 -11.36
CA MET A 33 12.31 8.26 -12.51
C MET A 33 13.13 9.47 -12.08
N LEU A 34 12.65 10.25 -11.10
CA LEU A 34 13.36 11.40 -10.53
C LEU A 34 14.73 11.04 -9.95
N TYR A 35 14.93 9.79 -9.51
CA TYR A 35 16.20 9.30 -8.96
C TYR A 35 17.11 8.62 -10.00
N GLY A 36 16.79 8.72 -11.29
CA GLY A 36 17.66 8.22 -12.36
C GLY A 36 17.66 6.70 -12.52
N ILE A 37 16.69 5.98 -11.93
CA ILE A 37 16.46 4.55 -12.18
C ILE A 37 15.74 4.42 -13.53
N THR A 38 16.43 4.78 -14.61
CA THR A 38 15.94 4.86 -16.00
C THR A 38 15.68 3.51 -16.66
N LYS A 39 15.83 2.40 -15.93
CA LYS A 39 15.60 1.06 -16.49
C LYS A 39 14.17 0.64 -16.20
N VAL A 40 13.31 0.94 -17.18
CA VAL A 40 11.98 0.37 -17.41
C VAL A 40 10.88 0.99 -16.52
N SER A 41 10.10 1.90 -17.09
CA SER A 41 8.84 2.42 -16.51
C SER A 41 7.90 1.29 -16.00
N GLY A 42 8.01 0.09 -16.57
CA GLY A 42 7.35 -1.13 -16.08
C GLY A 42 7.83 -1.65 -14.72
N ILE A 43 9.11 -1.48 -14.34
CA ILE A 43 9.63 -1.89 -13.03
C ILE A 43 9.13 -0.96 -11.92
N GLY A 44 9.02 0.35 -12.19
CA GLY A 44 8.46 1.33 -11.25
C GLY A 44 6.99 1.05 -10.93
N LEU A 45 6.19 0.78 -11.98
CA LEU A 45 4.80 0.35 -11.82
C LEU A 45 4.70 -0.99 -11.09
N ALA A 46 5.52 -1.98 -11.44
CA ALA A 46 5.52 -3.28 -10.78
C ALA A 46 5.87 -3.16 -9.28
N MET A 47 6.88 -2.35 -8.92
CA MET A 47 7.24 -2.08 -7.54
C MET A 47 6.09 -1.40 -6.78
N GLY A 48 5.43 -0.43 -7.41
CA GLY A 48 4.25 0.21 -6.86
C GLY A 48 3.09 -0.76 -6.62
N TRP A 49 2.80 -1.63 -7.59
CA TRP A 49 1.76 -2.66 -7.46
C TRP A 49 2.09 -3.71 -6.40
N ILE A 50 3.36 -4.15 -6.31
CA ILE A 50 3.80 -5.14 -5.33
C ILE A 50 3.73 -4.54 -3.93
N THR A 51 4.26 -3.34 -3.71
CA THR A 51 4.27 -2.70 -2.41
C THR A 51 2.85 -2.34 -1.94
N TRP A 52 2.02 -1.83 -2.85
CA TRP A 52 0.60 -1.57 -2.57
C TRP A 52 -0.18 -2.85 -2.22
N SER A 53 -0.01 -3.91 -3.01
CA SER A 53 -0.70 -5.19 -2.79
C SER A 53 -0.23 -5.84 -1.50
N ALA A 54 1.08 -5.81 -1.20
CA ALA A 54 1.63 -6.35 0.04
C ALA A 54 1.02 -5.66 1.26
N GLN A 55 0.92 -4.32 1.24
CA GLN A 55 0.30 -3.56 2.33
C GLN A 55 -1.20 -3.84 2.44
N THR A 56 -1.91 -3.91 1.31
CA THR A 56 -3.35 -4.20 1.27
C THR A 56 -3.65 -5.61 1.79
N VAL A 57 -2.88 -6.60 1.36
CA VAL A 57 -3.00 -7.99 1.84
C VAL A 57 -2.69 -8.07 3.33
N MET A 58 -1.66 -7.37 3.83
CA MET A 58 -1.36 -7.30 5.26
C MET A 58 -2.56 -6.75 6.04
N ILE A 59 -3.16 -5.64 5.58
CA ILE A 59 -4.33 -5.03 6.23
C ILE A 59 -5.52 -5.98 6.21
N LEU A 60 -5.77 -6.69 5.10
CA LEU A 60 -6.86 -7.66 5.00
C LEU A 60 -6.64 -8.86 5.94
N VAL A 61 -5.42 -9.40 6.01
CA VAL A 61 -5.10 -10.54 6.87
C VAL A 61 -5.14 -10.14 8.33
N VAL A 62 -4.40 -9.11 8.73
CA VAL A 62 -4.31 -8.68 10.13
C VAL A 62 -5.62 -8.05 10.60
N GLY A 63 -6.24 -7.21 9.76
CA GLY A 63 -7.55 -6.62 10.04
C GLY A 63 -8.66 -7.67 10.10
N GLY A 64 -8.67 -8.62 9.17
CA GLY A 64 -9.59 -9.76 9.20
C GLY A 64 -9.43 -10.63 10.43
N LEU A 65 -8.18 -10.95 10.80
CA LEU A 65 -7.87 -11.67 12.04
C LEU A 65 -8.30 -10.89 13.29
N SER A 66 -8.14 -9.57 13.30
CA SER A 66 -8.61 -8.73 14.40
C SER A 66 -10.13 -8.81 14.56
N LEU A 67 -10.88 -8.71 13.46
CA LEU A 67 -12.34 -8.87 13.49
C LEU A 67 -12.76 -10.28 13.93
N PHE A 68 -12.05 -11.32 13.51
CA PHE A 68 -12.31 -12.69 13.92
C PHE A 68 -12.07 -12.90 15.43
N LEU A 69 -10.94 -12.40 15.95
CA LEU A 69 -10.60 -12.47 17.38
C LEU A 69 -11.56 -11.64 18.24
N VAL A 70 -11.94 -10.44 17.78
CA VAL A 70 -12.95 -9.62 18.45
C VAL A 70 -14.31 -10.28 18.41
N SER A 71 -14.73 -10.88 17.29
CA SER A 71 -15.99 -11.62 17.19
C SER A 71 -16.03 -12.81 18.15
N ILE A 72 -14.94 -13.57 18.27
CA ILE A 72 -14.82 -14.69 19.22
C ILE A 72 -14.86 -14.21 20.67
N LYS A 73 -14.12 -13.15 21.03
CA LYS A 73 -14.13 -12.61 22.40
C LYS A 73 -15.47 -11.95 22.75
N SER A 74 -16.09 -11.26 21.80
CA SER A 74 -17.43 -10.68 21.95
C SER A 74 -18.47 -11.76 22.18
N LYS A 75 -18.39 -12.91 21.48
CA LYS A 75 -19.25 -14.08 21.74
C LYS A 75 -19.09 -14.65 23.16
N LYS A 76 -17.93 -14.46 23.79
CA LYS A 76 -17.66 -14.91 25.16
C LYS A 76 -18.12 -13.90 26.23
N ASN A 77 -18.39 -12.65 25.84
CA ASN A 77 -18.69 -11.54 26.75
C ASN A 77 -20.06 -10.86 26.49
N GLY A 78 -20.96 -11.45 25.68
CA GLY A 78 -22.41 -11.17 25.76
C GLY A 78 -23.02 -12.17 26.75
N ILE A 79 -23.49 -11.72 27.92
CA ILE A 79 -24.89 -11.34 28.22
C ILE A 79 -25.87 -12.40 27.75
#